data_AF-A0A225UJB8-F1
#
_entry.id   AF-A0A225UJB8-F1
#
_cell.length_a   1.000
_cell.length_b   1.000
_cell.length_c   1.000
_cell.angle_alpha   90.00
_cell.angle_beta   90.00
_cell.angle_gamma   90.00
#
_symmetry.space_group_name_H-M   'P 1'
#
loop_
_entity.id
_entity.type
_entity.pdbx_description
1 polymer ?
#
loop_
_entity_poly.entity_id
_entity_poly.type
_entity_poly.pdbx_seq_one_letter_code
_entity_poly.pdbx_strand_id
1 'polypeptide(L)'
;MSPQEETIAVVDGSGVLYDPKGINRENLVKLAESRSPISGFDTSLLSKDGYSVLVSHNDVTLPDGEVVENGTEFRNFFHLRPNLTADFFVPCGGRPAAVNLNNVEQFMYREDGRTLRFKYIVEGANLFFTQDARTRLEDAGVILFKDASANKGGVTSSSLEVLAALSMTDEDFAEHMAVDEATGNIPAFYAAYVEEVQKRIDLNAQREFECIWREHERSGTYYSQLTNQLSERITDLSAKIQHSALWENQALRQKIFADGFPEILLQKVSKEELLQRLPESYTRAFFASQLASRFIYSVGLGAPEFSFYEFIEELIGGK
;
A
#
# COMPACT_ATOMS: atom_id res chain seq x y z
N MET A 1 9.60 -4.10 7.79
CA MET A 1 9.18 -4.93 8.93
C MET A 1 9.60 -4.24 10.22
N SER A 2 8.64 -3.95 11.11
CA SER A 2 8.94 -3.48 12.46
C SER A 2 9.85 -4.49 13.19
N PRO A 3 10.74 -4.08 14.10
CA PRO A 3 11.49 -5.02 14.96
C PRO A 3 10.60 -5.92 15.81
N GLN A 4 9.33 -5.55 15.98
CA GLN A 4 8.33 -6.24 16.79
C GLN A 4 7.45 -7.21 15.98
N GLU A 5 7.63 -7.27 14.66
CA GLU A 5 6.88 -8.17 13.78
C GLU A 5 7.60 -9.50 13.60
N GLU A 6 6.83 -10.58 13.74
CA GLU A 6 7.28 -11.94 13.47
C GLU A 6 6.46 -12.54 12.32
N THR A 7 7.14 -12.85 11.20
CA THR A 7 6.48 -13.45 10.04
C THR A 7 6.43 -14.96 10.24
N ILE A 8 5.23 -15.52 10.40
CA ILE A 8 5.07 -16.98 10.60
C ILE A 8 4.74 -17.72 9.30
N ALA A 9 4.34 -17.02 8.24
CA ALA A 9 3.92 -17.64 6.98
C ALA A 9 4.27 -16.74 5.79
N VAL A 10 4.79 -17.35 4.72
CA VAL A 10 4.93 -16.72 3.40
C VAL A 10 4.41 -17.70 2.35
N VAL A 11 3.55 -17.21 1.46
CA VAL A 11 2.99 -17.99 0.36
C VAL A 11 3.28 -17.26 -0.94
N ASP A 12 3.90 -17.94 -1.90
CA ASP A 12 4.19 -17.38 -3.20
C ASP A 12 3.92 -18.36 -4.37
N GLY A 13 4.48 -18.05 -5.54
CA GLY A 13 4.37 -18.89 -6.74
C GLY A 13 4.92 -20.31 -6.57
N SER A 14 5.94 -20.48 -5.72
CA SER A 14 6.71 -21.69 -5.53
C SER A 14 6.18 -22.61 -4.44
N GLY A 15 5.42 -22.10 -3.46
CA GLY A 15 4.84 -22.93 -2.40
C GLY A 15 4.43 -22.17 -1.15
N VAL A 16 4.46 -22.89 -0.02
CA VAL A 16 4.17 -22.41 1.33
C VAL A 16 5.40 -22.59 2.20
N LEU A 17 5.78 -21.52 2.91
CA LEU A 17 6.73 -21.54 4.01
C LEU A 17 5.99 -21.15 5.28
N TYR A 18 6.07 -21.98 6.32
CA TYR A 18 5.38 -21.75 7.59
C TYR A 18 6.25 -22.14 8.78
N ASP A 19 6.30 -21.30 9.80
CA ASP A 19 6.88 -21.62 11.10
C ASP A 19 6.11 -20.89 12.21
N PRO A 20 5.40 -21.59 13.11
CA PRO A 20 4.65 -20.97 14.18
C PRO A 20 5.52 -20.22 15.19
N LYS A 21 6.85 -20.45 15.18
CA LYS A 21 7.84 -19.74 16.02
C LYS A 21 8.56 -18.62 15.27
N GLY A 22 8.07 -18.24 14.10
CA GLY A 22 8.67 -17.20 13.28
C GLY A 22 9.68 -17.73 12.27
N ILE A 23 9.59 -17.22 11.05
CA ILE A 23 10.51 -17.49 9.95
C ILE A 23 11.74 -16.58 10.11
N ASN A 24 12.93 -17.12 9.86
CA ASN A 24 14.17 -16.37 9.94
C ASN A 24 14.16 -15.13 9.03
N ARG A 25 14.12 -13.95 9.66
CA ARG A 25 14.00 -12.65 8.99
C ARG A 25 15.18 -12.33 8.08
N GLU A 26 16.41 -12.63 8.50
CA GLU A 26 17.60 -12.34 7.69
C GLU A 26 17.58 -13.13 6.39
N ASN A 27 17.14 -14.39 6.42
CA ASN A 27 17.00 -15.22 5.24
C ASN A 27 15.88 -14.70 4.32
N LEU A 28 14.73 -14.29 4.89
CA LEU A 28 13.65 -13.64 4.11
C LEU A 28 14.13 -12.36 3.39
N VAL A 29 14.92 -11.53 4.07
CA VAL A 29 15.50 -10.31 3.46
C VAL A 29 16.45 -10.69 2.31
N LYS A 30 17.34 -11.68 2.52
CA LYS A 30 18.22 -12.18 1.46
C LYS A 30 17.45 -12.70 0.25
N LEU A 31 16.34 -13.40 0.45
CA LEU A 31 15.47 -13.84 -0.64
C LEU A 31 14.86 -12.67 -1.40
N ALA A 32 14.33 -11.67 -0.69
CA ALA A 32 13.76 -10.47 -1.31
C ALA A 32 14.81 -9.69 -2.13
N GLU A 33 16.00 -9.47 -1.58
CA GLU A 33 17.11 -8.77 -2.25
C GLU A 33 17.60 -9.52 -3.49
N SER A 34 17.65 -10.86 -3.42
CA SER A 34 18.03 -11.72 -4.55
C SER A 34 16.88 -12.02 -5.52
N ARG A 35 15.67 -11.47 -5.27
CA ARG A 35 14.44 -11.75 -6.03
C ARG A 35 14.13 -13.25 -6.14
N SER A 36 14.44 -13.99 -5.08
CA SER A 36 14.24 -15.43 -5.00
C SER A 36 12.93 -15.77 -4.28
N PRO A 37 12.11 -16.71 -4.80
CA PRO A 37 10.90 -17.17 -4.11
C PRO A 37 11.25 -18.06 -2.89
N ILE A 38 10.24 -18.46 -2.10
CA ILE A 38 10.43 -19.27 -0.89
C ILE A 38 11.05 -20.64 -1.16
N SER A 39 11.07 -21.13 -2.40
CA SER A 39 11.83 -22.33 -2.77
C SER A 39 13.35 -22.16 -2.60
N GLY A 40 13.86 -20.93 -2.51
CA GLY A 40 15.25 -20.64 -2.18
C GLY A 40 15.54 -20.54 -0.68
N PHE A 41 14.53 -20.66 0.19
CA PHE A 41 14.69 -20.50 1.63
C PHE A 41 15.55 -21.63 2.24
N ASP A 42 16.46 -21.27 3.15
CA ASP A 42 17.24 -22.25 3.90
C ASP A 42 16.38 -22.93 4.98
N THR A 43 15.79 -24.07 4.63
CA THR A 43 14.90 -24.84 5.52
C THR A 43 15.56 -25.32 6.81
N SER A 44 16.90 -25.33 6.91
CA SER A 44 17.59 -25.66 8.18
C SER A 44 17.36 -24.61 9.27
N LEU A 45 16.88 -23.42 8.90
CA LEU A 45 16.53 -22.33 9.80
C LEU A 45 15.10 -22.42 10.33
N LEU A 46 14.31 -23.38 9.86
CA LEU A 46 12.97 -23.65 10.42
C LEU A 46 13.11 -24.35 11.77
N SER A 47 12.19 -24.02 12.67
CA SER A 47 12.00 -24.76 13.90
C SER A 47 11.46 -26.17 13.59
N LYS A 48 11.51 -27.06 14.57
CA LYS A 48 10.94 -28.42 14.45
C LYS A 48 9.44 -28.46 14.13
N ASP A 49 8.74 -27.35 14.34
CA ASP A 49 7.30 -27.21 14.11
C ASP A 49 7.01 -26.50 12.76
N GLY A 50 8.04 -26.01 12.07
CA GLY A 50 7.95 -25.35 10.78
C GLY A 50 8.11 -26.32 9.59
N TYR A 51 7.65 -25.88 8.42
CA TYR A 51 7.73 -26.64 7.17
C TYR A 51 7.80 -25.75 5.92
N SER A 52 8.32 -26.34 4.85
CA SER A 52 8.26 -25.80 3.49
C SER A 52 7.63 -26.84 2.56
N VAL A 53 6.51 -26.49 1.92
CA VAL A 53 5.81 -27.33 0.94
C VAL A 53 5.82 -26.63 -0.39
N LEU A 54 6.60 -27.13 -1.34
CA LEU A 54 6.69 -26.59 -2.69
C LEU A 54 5.59 -27.17 -3.57
N VAL A 55 5.22 -26.43 -4.62
CA VAL A 55 4.19 -26.86 -5.59
C VAL A 55 4.54 -28.16 -6.32
N SER A 56 5.84 -28.50 -6.38
CA SER A 56 6.38 -29.75 -6.94
C SER A 56 6.32 -30.94 -5.98
N HIS A 57 6.05 -30.71 -4.70
CA HIS A 57 6.00 -31.78 -3.70
C HIS A 57 4.65 -32.50 -3.72
N ASN A 58 4.69 -33.81 -3.46
CA ASN A 58 3.53 -34.67 -3.25
C ASN A 58 3.82 -35.60 -2.07
N ASP A 59 2.76 -36.03 -1.37
CA ASP A 59 2.81 -36.95 -0.23
C ASP A 59 3.80 -36.53 0.88
N VAL A 60 3.85 -35.23 1.21
CA VAL A 60 4.72 -34.69 2.28
C VAL A 60 4.02 -34.79 3.63
N THR A 61 4.64 -35.42 4.61
CA THR A 61 4.15 -35.42 6.00
C THR A 61 4.64 -34.18 6.74
N LEU A 62 3.71 -33.37 7.24
CA LEU A 62 3.98 -32.20 8.07
C LEU A 62 4.39 -32.59 9.50
N PRO A 63 4.97 -31.68 10.30
CA PRO A 63 5.35 -31.95 11.69
C PRO A 63 4.20 -32.42 12.60
N ASP A 64 2.96 -32.04 12.29
CA ASP A 64 1.75 -32.47 13.01
C ASP A 64 1.22 -33.84 12.56
N GLY A 65 1.83 -34.45 11.54
CA GLY A 65 1.45 -35.73 10.97
C GLY A 65 0.45 -35.65 9.81
N GLU A 66 -0.03 -34.46 9.43
CA GLU A 66 -0.85 -34.30 8.24
C GLU A 66 -0.06 -34.69 6.98
N VAL A 67 -0.67 -35.46 6.09
CA VAL A 67 -0.09 -35.78 4.78
C VAL A 67 -0.65 -34.82 3.75
N VAL A 68 0.23 -34.02 3.16
CA VAL A 68 -0.07 -33.14 2.03
C VAL A 68 0.10 -33.93 0.74
N GLU A 69 -1.01 -34.36 0.16
CA GLU A 69 -1.03 -35.15 -1.08
C GLU A 69 -0.51 -34.35 -2.28
N ASN A 70 -0.86 -33.06 -2.40
CA ASN A 70 -0.48 -32.20 -3.51
C ASN A 70 -0.07 -30.79 -3.05
N GLY A 71 1.20 -30.42 -3.26
CA GLY A 71 1.73 -29.12 -2.85
C GLY A 71 1.10 -27.92 -3.56
N THR A 72 0.61 -28.10 -4.79
CA THR A 72 -0.10 -27.03 -5.52
C THR A 72 -1.46 -26.74 -4.90
N GLU A 73 -2.25 -27.77 -4.59
CA GLU A 73 -3.53 -27.61 -3.90
C GLU A 73 -3.34 -27.04 -2.50
N PHE A 74 -2.35 -27.55 -1.76
CA PHE A 74 -2.00 -27.05 -0.44
C PHE A 74 -1.72 -25.55 -0.46
N ARG A 75 -0.85 -25.09 -1.37
CA ARG A 75 -0.57 -23.66 -1.57
C ARG A 75 -1.84 -22.86 -1.87
N ASN A 76 -2.67 -23.39 -2.77
CA ASN A 76 -3.88 -22.71 -3.25
C ASN A 76 -4.96 -22.49 -2.18
N PHE A 77 -4.98 -23.33 -1.14
CA PHE A 77 -5.96 -23.28 -0.05
C PHE A 77 -5.36 -23.02 1.32
N PHE A 78 -4.05 -22.76 1.40
CA PHE A 78 -3.33 -22.55 2.66
C PHE A 78 -3.96 -21.46 3.53
N HIS A 79 -4.42 -20.38 2.91
CA HIS A 79 -5.08 -19.27 3.59
C HIS A 79 -6.41 -19.66 4.24
N LEU A 80 -7.00 -20.82 3.96
CA LEU A 80 -8.25 -21.32 4.55
C LEU A 80 -8.04 -22.31 5.70
N ARG A 81 -6.79 -22.62 6.07
CA ARG A 81 -6.50 -23.60 7.14
C ARG A 81 -6.86 -23.04 8.53
N PRO A 82 -7.70 -23.70 9.33
CA PRO A 82 -8.21 -23.14 10.59
C PRO A 82 -7.13 -23.00 11.69
N ASN A 83 -6.02 -23.75 11.57
CA ASN A 83 -4.86 -23.66 12.45
C ASN A 83 -3.90 -22.50 12.10
N LEU A 84 -4.08 -21.83 10.95
CA LEU A 84 -3.31 -20.64 10.59
C LEU A 84 -3.90 -19.41 11.28
N THR A 85 -3.23 -18.93 12.33
CA THR A 85 -3.68 -17.76 13.11
C THR A 85 -2.53 -16.79 13.34
N ALA A 86 -2.80 -15.49 13.26
CA ALA A 86 -1.85 -14.42 13.52
C ALA A 86 -2.60 -13.13 13.88
N ASP A 87 -1.91 -12.08 14.32
CA ASP A 87 -2.55 -10.78 14.52
C ASP A 87 -2.96 -10.15 13.17
N PHE A 88 -2.09 -10.28 12.16
CA PHE A 88 -2.24 -9.68 10.84
C PHE A 88 -2.32 -10.75 9.74
N PHE A 89 -3.20 -10.52 8.77
CA PHE A 89 -3.18 -11.18 7.47
C PHE A 89 -3.00 -10.14 6.37
N VAL A 90 -1.90 -10.26 5.62
CA VAL A 90 -1.49 -9.25 4.62
C VAL A 90 -1.37 -9.93 3.26
N PRO A 91 -2.45 -9.99 2.46
CA PRO A 91 -2.35 -10.58 1.13
C PRO A 91 -1.59 -9.64 0.20
N CYS A 92 -0.35 -9.99 -0.13
CA CYS A 92 0.52 -9.25 -1.07
C CYS A 92 0.56 -9.88 -2.48
N GLY A 93 -0.43 -10.72 -2.80
CA GLY A 93 -0.57 -11.38 -4.09
C GLY A 93 -1.80 -12.29 -4.08
N GLY A 94 -1.78 -13.35 -4.89
CA GLY A 94 -2.86 -14.33 -4.93
C GLY A 94 -3.88 -14.07 -6.06
N ARG A 95 -4.85 -14.98 -6.17
CA ARG A 95 -5.91 -14.88 -7.18
C ARG A 95 -6.98 -13.88 -6.72
N PRO A 96 -7.54 -13.08 -7.63
CA PRO A 96 -8.72 -12.28 -7.31
C PRO A 96 -9.83 -13.17 -6.72
N ALA A 97 -10.54 -12.65 -5.71
CA ALA A 97 -11.61 -13.33 -5.00
C ALA A 97 -11.19 -14.68 -4.36
N ALA A 98 -9.93 -14.81 -3.95
CA ALA A 98 -9.44 -15.96 -3.17
C ALA A 98 -10.25 -16.19 -1.88
N VAL A 99 -10.78 -15.11 -1.31
CA VAL A 99 -11.81 -15.16 -0.27
C VAL A 99 -13.07 -14.44 -0.74
N ASN A 100 -14.18 -15.17 -0.73
CA ASN A 100 -15.48 -14.75 -1.21
C ASN A 100 -16.60 -15.30 -0.30
N LEU A 101 -17.87 -14.98 -0.61
CA LEU A 101 -19.01 -15.41 0.21
C LEU A 101 -19.07 -16.92 0.46
N ASN A 102 -18.55 -17.75 -0.44
CA ASN A 102 -18.63 -19.21 -0.30
C ASN A 102 -17.63 -19.77 0.71
N ASN A 103 -16.55 -19.04 1.02
CA ASN A 103 -15.48 -19.54 1.88
C ASN A 103 -15.04 -18.56 2.99
N VAL A 104 -15.66 -17.38 3.10
CA VAL A 104 -15.30 -16.39 4.12
C VAL A 104 -15.44 -16.93 5.53
N GLU A 105 -16.49 -17.71 5.82
CA GLU A 105 -16.69 -18.32 7.15
C GLU A 105 -15.55 -19.28 7.52
N GLN A 106 -15.11 -20.10 6.55
CA GLN A 106 -13.94 -20.97 6.71
C GLN A 106 -12.65 -20.17 6.90
N PHE A 107 -12.53 -19.03 6.21
CA PHE A 107 -11.40 -18.12 6.39
C PHE A 107 -11.46 -17.37 7.74
N MET A 108 -12.61 -17.15 8.33
CA MET A 108 -12.73 -16.21 9.45
C MET A 108 -12.34 -16.85 10.78
N TYR A 109 -12.75 -18.10 10.99
CA TYR A 109 -12.73 -18.75 12.29
C TYR A 109 -11.67 -19.84 12.42
N ARG A 110 -11.18 -19.99 13.65
CA ARG A 110 -10.41 -21.17 14.09
C ARG A 110 -11.32 -22.40 14.10
N GLU A 111 -10.75 -23.55 14.46
CA GLU A 111 -11.50 -24.82 14.55
C GLU A 111 -12.71 -24.77 15.50
N ASP A 112 -12.72 -23.86 16.47
CA ASP A 112 -13.85 -23.68 17.39
C ASP A 112 -15.07 -22.98 16.76
N GLY A 113 -14.96 -22.50 15.52
CA GLY A 113 -16.04 -21.88 14.76
C GLY A 113 -16.50 -20.51 15.28
N ARG A 114 -15.77 -19.90 16.22
CA ARG A 114 -16.16 -18.61 16.83
C ARG A 114 -15.00 -17.65 17.06
N THR A 115 -13.79 -18.16 17.25
CA THR A 115 -12.61 -17.32 17.51
C THR A 115 -12.01 -16.90 16.18
N LEU A 116 -11.80 -15.60 15.98
CA LEU A 116 -11.18 -15.08 14.76
C LEU A 116 -9.74 -15.58 14.59
N ARG A 117 -9.35 -15.88 13.35
CA ARG A 117 -7.96 -16.24 13.00
C ARG A 117 -7.04 -15.04 12.92
N PHE A 118 -7.57 -13.90 12.44
CA PHE A 118 -6.83 -12.65 12.24
C PHE A 118 -7.64 -11.48 12.77
N LYS A 119 -6.99 -10.57 13.50
CA LYS A 119 -7.62 -9.35 14.00
C LYS A 119 -7.56 -8.22 12.96
N TYR A 120 -6.46 -8.15 12.23
CA TYR A 120 -6.19 -7.12 11.24
C TYR A 120 -5.99 -7.75 9.86
N ILE A 121 -6.61 -7.16 8.85
CA ILE A 121 -6.39 -7.49 7.45
C ILE A 121 -5.94 -6.22 6.73
N VAL A 122 -4.81 -6.29 6.03
CA VAL A 122 -4.26 -5.15 5.27
C VAL A 122 -3.99 -5.63 3.85
N GLU A 123 -4.85 -5.28 2.90
CA GLU A 123 -4.78 -5.80 1.54
C GLU A 123 -3.64 -5.15 0.73
N GLY A 124 -2.49 -5.82 0.66
CA GLY A 124 -1.35 -5.35 -0.15
C GLY A 124 -1.54 -5.56 -1.66
N ALA A 125 -2.38 -6.51 -2.06
CA ALA A 125 -2.70 -6.81 -3.46
C ALA A 125 -4.16 -6.55 -3.79
N ASN A 126 -4.41 -6.28 -5.07
CA ASN A 126 -5.75 -5.97 -5.56
C ASN A 126 -6.67 -7.19 -5.51
N LEU A 127 -7.90 -6.97 -5.03
CA LEU A 127 -9.05 -7.86 -5.17
C LEU A 127 -8.92 -9.23 -4.49
N PHE A 128 -8.07 -9.42 -3.48
CA PHE A 128 -7.97 -10.71 -2.77
C PHE A 128 -9.31 -11.10 -2.12
N PHE A 129 -9.97 -10.14 -1.46
CA PHE A 129 -11.31 -10.30 -0.93
C PHE A 129 -12.38 -9.71 -1.87
N THR A 130 -13.54 -10.36 -1.96
CA THR A 130 -14.75 -9.74 -2.54
C THR A 130 -15.38 -8.74 -1.57
N GLN A 131 -16.20 -7.80 -2.06
CA GLN A 131 -16.84 -6.79 -1.21
C GLN A 131 -17.74 -7.41 -0.13
N ASP A 132 -18.50 -8.44 -0.47
CA ASP A 132 -19.36 -9.12 0.49
C ASP A 132 -18.54 -9.88 1.55
N ALA A 133 -17.40 -10.46 1.17
CA ALA A 133 -16.48 -11.07 2.14
C ALA A 133 -15.90 -10.03 3.12
N ARG A 134 -15.51 -8.83 2.63
CA ARG A 134 -15.06 -7.73 3.51
C ARG A 134 -16.14 -7.37 4.53
N THR A 135 -17.38 -7.25 4.08
CA THR A 135 -18.53 -6.93 4.94
C THR A 135 -18.69 -7.97 6.05
N ARG A 136 -18.64 -9.27 5.70
CA ARG A 136 -18.71 -10.36 6.70
C ARG A 136 -17.57 -10.34 7.71
N LEU A 137 -16.36 -10.03 7.25
CA LEU A 137 -15.18 -9.90 8.13
C LEU A 137 -15.35 -8.75 9.13
N GLU A 138 -15.79 -7.59 8.65
CA GLU A 138 -15.99 -6.42 9.49
C GLU A 138 -17.20 -6.58 10.44
N ASP A 139 -18.29 -7.24 10.00
CA ASP A 139 -19.41 -7.65 10.85
C ASP A 139 -18.93 -8.49 12.06
N ALA A 140 -17.93 -9.35 11.84
CA ALA A 140 -17.34 -10.19 12.89
C ALA A 140 -16.31 -9.46 13.77
N GLY A 141 -16.01 -8.19 13.48
CA GLY A 141 -15.07 -7.36 14.25
C GLY A 141 -13.64 -7.35 13.74
N VAL A 142 -13.37 -7.84 12.53
CA VAL A 142 -12.06 -7.71 11.88
C VAL A 142 -11.84 -6.26 11.43
N ILE A 143 -10.65 -5.72 11.68
CA ILE A 143 -10.24 -4.41 11.17
C ILE A 143 -9.59 -4.61 9.80
N LEU A 144 -10.25 -4.15 8.73
CA LEU A 144 -9.84 -4.41 7.35
C LEU A 144 -9.51 -3.13 6.58
N PHE A 145 -8.25 -2.95 6.21
CA PHE A 145 -7.83 -1.90 5.28
C PHE A 145 -7.81 -2.43 3.85
N LYS A 146 -8.67 -1.85 3.02
CA LYS A 146 -8.86 -2.23 1.63
C LYS A 146 -7.64 -1.86 0.76
N ASP A 147 -7.44 -2.64 -0.30
CA ASP A 147 -6.35 -2.51 -1.27
C ASP A 147 -6.16 -1.08 -1.78
N ALA A 148 -7.26 -0.44 -2.18
CA ALA A 148 -7.29 0.93 -2.69
C ALA A 148 -6.79 1.99 -1.69
N SER A 149 -6.61 1.66 -0.41
CA SER A 149 -5.87 2.49 0.55
C SER A 149 -4.46 1.93 0.81
N ALA A 150 -4.37 0.63 1.11
CA ALA A 150 -3.15 0.00 1.62
C ALA A 150 -2.01 -0.12 0.58
N ASN A 151 -2.31 -0.15 -0.73
CA ASN A 151 -1.30 -0.36 -1.78
C ASN A 151 -0.97 0.89 -2.63
N LYS A 152 -1.45 2.08 -2.23
CA LYS A 152 -1.24 3.36 -2.93
C LYS A 152 0.22 3.82 -3.05
N GLY A 153 1.15 3.18 -2.36
CA GLY A 153 2.58 3.47 -2.45
C GLY A 153 3.10 3.40 -3.89
N GLY A 154 2.70 2.37 -4.66
CA GLY A 154 3.10 2.20 -6.06
C GLY A 154 2.55 3.28 -7.01
N VAL A 155 1.34 3.79 -6.74
CA VAL A 155 0.78 4.92 -7.49
C VAL A 155 1.55 6.21 -7.18
N THR A 156 1.93 6.41 -5.92
CA THR A 156 2.71 7.59 -5.51
C THR A 156 4.10 7.57 -6.15
N SER A 157 4.80 6.43 -6.11
CA SER A 157 6.14 6.31 -6.69
C SER A 157 6.13 6.51 -8.21
N SER A 158 5.22 5.85 -8.93
CA SER A 158 5.11 6.01 -10.39
C SER A 158 4.72 7.43 -10.81
N SER A 159 3.84 8.11 -10.05
CA SER A 159 3.46 9.50 -10.34
C SER A 159 4.65 10.46 -10.20
N LEU A 160 5.52 10.23 -9.23
CA LEU A 160 6.73 11.02 -9.01
C LEU A 160 7.83 10.65 -10.03
N GLU A 161 7.94 9.39 -10.44
CA GLU A 161 8.83 9.01 -11.54
C GLU A 161 8.45 9.70 -12.86
N VAL A 162 7.16 9.77 -13.18
CA VAL A 162 6.65 10.57 -14.32
C VAL A 162 6.95 12.05 -14.15
N LEU A 163 6.81 12.60 -12.93
CA LEU A 163 7.19 13.98 -12.65
C LEU A 163 8.67 14.20 -12.99
N ALA A 164 9.57 13.35 -12.51
CA ALA A 164 11.01 13.46 -12.80
C ALA A 164 11.29 13.41 -14.30
N ALA A 165 10.68 12.47 -15.02
CA ALA A 165 10.83 12.33 -16.47
C ALA A 165 10.36 13.58 -17.24
N LEU A 166 9.21 14.16 -16.87
CA LEU A 166 8.71 15.40 -17.49
C LEU A 166 9.52 16.64 -17.12
N SER A 167 10.30 16.55 -16.04
CA SER A 167 11.07 17.67 -15.49
C SER A 167 12.48 17.77 -16.05
N MET A 168 12.97 16.74 -16.75
CA MET A 168 14.35 16.62 -17.22
C MET A 168 14.41 16.46 -18.75
N THR A 169 15.55 16.76 -19.36
CA THR A 169 15.81 16.29 -20.74
C THR A 169 16.15 14.80 -20.72
N ASP A 170 16.13 14.14 -21.88
CA ASP A 170 16.50 12.73 -21.98
C ASP A 170 17.92 12.47 -21.48
N GLU A 171 18.86 13.38 -21.79
CA GLU A 171 20.26 13.29 -21.32
C GLU A 171 20.36 13.46 -19.80
N ASP A 172 19.70 14.49 -19.24
CA ASP A 172 19.66 14.72 -17.79
C ASP A 172 19.05 13.52 -17.05
N PHE A 173 17.97 12.96 -17.58
CA PHE A 173 17.28 11.82 -16.98
C PHE A 173 18.16 10.57 -17.02
N ALA A 174 18.81 10.29 -18.15
CA ALA A 174 19.73 9.16 -18.28
C ALA A 174 20.92 9.28 -17.31
N GLU A 175 21.43 10.48 -17.07
CA GLU A 175 22.53 10.70 -16.12
C GLU A 175 22.10 10.54 -14.66
N HIS A 176 20.92 11.04 -14.29
CA HIS A 176 20.56 11.23 -12.87
C HIS A 176 19.50 10.26 -12.33
N MET A 177 18.73 9.61 -13.19
CA MET A 177 17.61 8.74 -12.81
C MET A 177 17.77 7.29 -13.27
N ALA A 178 18.68 7.00 -14.22
CA ALA A 178 18.89 5.64 -14.72
C ALA A 178 20.03 4.92 -13.99
N VAL A 179 19.80 3.66 -13.60
CA VAL A 179 20.84 2.78 -13.09
C VAL A 179 21.69 2.30 -14.26
N ASP A 180 23.01 2.37 -14.11
CA ASP A 180 23.94 1.79 -15.09
C ASP A 180 23.82 0.26 -15.05
N GLU A 181 23.28 -0.33 -16.12
CA GLU A 181 23.06 -1.79 -16.19
C GLU A 181 24.36 -2.60 -16.14
N ALA A 182 25.47 -2.05 -16.64
CA ALA A 182 26.75 -2.76 -16.71
C ALA A 182 27.48 -2.75 -15.36
N THR A 183 27.42 -1.63 -14.63
CA THR A 183 28.13 -1.47 -13.35
C THR A 183 27.22 -1.66 -12.14
N GLY A 184 25.91 -1.63 -12.32
CA GLY A 184 24.94 -1.56 -11.22
C GLY A 184 24.98 -0.25 -10.45
N ASN A 185 25.67 0.78 -10.96
CA ASN A 185 25.83 2.04 -10.28
C ASN A 185 24.49 2.80 -10.21
N ILE A 186 24.10 3.15 -9.00
CA ILE A 186 22.87 3.90 -8.69
C ILE A 186 23.26 5.39 -8.57
N PRO A 187 22.74 6.29 -9.43
CA PRO A 187 23.04 7.72 -9.31
C PRO A 187 22.68 8.28 -7.94
N ALA A 188 23.51 9.16 -7.40
CA ALA A 188 23.27 9.79 -6.10
C ALA A 188 21.95 10.60 -6.08
N PHE A 189 21.63 11.26 -7.19
CA PHE A 189 20.36 11.97 -7.36
C PHE A 189 19.18 10.99 -7.27
N TYR A 190 19.21 9.88 -8.01
CA TYR A 190 18.15 8.86 -7.97
C TYR A 190 17.95 8.30 -6.56
N ALA A 191 19.03 7.97 -5.84
CA ALA A 191 18.94 7.48 -4.47
C ALA A 191 18.24 8.50 -3.54
N ALA A 192 18.65 9.78 -3.60
CA ALA A 192 18.02 10.85 -2.82
C ALA A 192 16.56 11.09 -3.21
N TYR A 193 16.24 11.00 -4.50
CA TYR A 193 14.88 11.10 -5.02
C TYR A 193 13.98 9.98 -4.47
N VAL A 194 14.47 8.74 -4.47
CA VAL A 194 13.76 7.58 -3.91
C VAL A 194 13.51 7.76 -2.40
N GLU A 195 14.46 8.29 -1.65
CA GLU A 195 14.24 8.59 -0.21
C GLU A 195 13.12 9.61 0.02
N GLU A 196 13.03 10.66 -0.81
CA GLU A 196 11.93 11.63 -0.73
C GLU A 196 10.58 11.02 -1.15
N VAL A 197 10.56 10.18 -2.18
CA VAL A 197 9.38 9.42 -2.58
C VAL A 197 8.88 8.54 -1.43
N GLN A 198 9.78 7.84 -0.73
CA GLN A 198 9.44 7.03 0.44
C GLN A 198 8.83 7.87 1.57
N LYS A 199 9.44 9.00 1.92
CA LYS A 199 8.88 9.94 2.92
C LYS A 199 7.48 10.41 2.54
N ARG A 200 7.24 10.63 1.24
CA ARG A 200 5.91 11.03 0.74
C ARG A 200 4.89 9.90 0.84
N ILE A 201 5.30 8.67 0.54
CA ILE A 201 4.46 7.47 0.71
C ILE A 201 4.07 7.33 2.18
N ASP A 202 5.03 7.43 3.10
CA ASP A 202 4.78 7.32 4.55
C ASP A 202 3.79 8.39 5.04
N LEU A 203 3.99 9.65 4.63
CA LEU A 203 3.09 10.75 4.99
C LEU A 203 1.67 10.54 4.45
N ASN A 204 1.55 10.10 3.19
CA ASN A 204 0.24 9.84 2.59
C ASN A 204 -0.46 8.66 3.27
N ALA A 205 0.27 7.58 3.56
CA ALA A 205 -0.25 6.41 4.26
C ALA A 205 -0.74 6.78 5.66
N GLN A 206 0.05 7.57 6.42
CA GLN A 206 -0.35 8.07 7.72
C GLN A 206 -1.63 8.90 7.65
N ARG A 207 -1.69 9.90 6.75
CA ARG A 207 -2.86 10.78 6.62
C ARG A 207 -4.13 10.03 6.24
N GLU A 208 -4.03 9.09 5.32
CA GLU A 208 -5.16 8.29 4.89
C GLU A 208 -5.62 7.34 6.00
N PHE A 209 -4.68 6.67 6.68
CA PHE A 209 -4.98 5.83 7.86
C PHE A 209 -5.71 6.62 8.95
N GLU A 210 -5.15 7.75 9.38
CA GLU A 210 -5.74 8.59 10.45
C GLU A 210 -7.13 9.10 10.08
N CYS A 211 -7.33 9.46 8.81
CA CYS A 211 -8.65 9.89 8.32
C CYS A 211 -9.66 8.74 8.40
N ILE A 212 -9.33 7.57 7.85
CA ILE A 212 -10.22 6.40 7.86
C ILE A 212 -10.51 5.98 9.30
N TRP A 213 -9.48 5.91 10.15
CA TRP A 213 -9.62 5.50 11.54
C TRP A 213 -10.58 6.42 12.30
N ARG A 214 -10.35 7.73 12.23
CA ARG A 214 -11.20 8.74 12.86
C ARG A 214 -12.64 8.70 12.35
N GLU A 215 -12.84 8.50 11.04
CA GLU A 215 -14.18 8.40 10.46
C GLU A 215 -14.91 7.12 10.90
N HIS A 216 -14.19 6.02 11.07
CA HIS A 216 -14.74 4.78 11.63
C HIS A 216 -15.17 4.99 13.08
N GLU A 217 -14.30 5.55 13.94
CA GLU A 217 -14.64 5.83 15.35
C GLU A 217 -15.87 6.75 15.47
N ARG A 218 -16.00 7.72 14.56
CA ARG A 218 -17.12 8.68 14.54
C ARG A 218 -18.44 8.06 14.08
N SER A 219 -18.41 7.22 13.04
CA SER A 219 -19.62 6.81 12.32
C SER A 219 -19.99 5.34 12.48
N GLY A 220 -19.06 4.49 12.91
CA GLY A 220 -19.19 3.03 12.86
C GLY A 220 -19.18 2.45 11.44
N THR A 221 -18.97 3.27 10.40
CA THR A 221 -18.91 2.80 9.01
C THR A 221 -17.69 1.92 8.80
N TYR A 222 -17.85 0.83 8.07
CA TYR A 222 -16.78 -0.10 7.73
C TYR A 222 -15.59 0.57 7.04
N TYR A 223 -14.38 0.19 7.46
CA TYR A 223 -13.11 0.68 6.93
C TYR A 223 -13.06 0.50 5.41
N SER A 224 -13.51 -0.66 4.90
CA SER A 224 -13.53 -0.93 3.46
C SER A 224 -14.47 -0.01 2.67
N GLN A 225 -15.54 0.46 3.29
CA GLN A 225 -16.47 1.43 2.69
C GLN A 225 -15.91 2.84 2.77
N LEU A 226 -15.31 3.21 3.90
CA LEU A 226 -14.65 4.50 4.10
C LEU A 226 -13.51 4.72 3.09
N THR A 227 -12.72 3.69 2.77
CA THR A 227 -11.72 3.73 1.68
C THR A 227 -12.34 4.19 0.35
N ASN A 228 -13.52 3.67 -0.02
CA ASN A 228 -14.18 4.03 -1.27
C ASN A 228 -14.71 5.47 -1.21
N GLN A 229 -15.43 5.81 -0.14
CA GLN A 229 -16.00 7.15 0.04
C GLN A 229 -14.90 8.22 0.04
N LEU A 230 -13.76 7.94 0.67
CA LEU A 230 -12.60 8.83 0.69
C LEU A 230 -12.01 9.04 -0.70
N SER A 231 -11.81 7.95 -1.45
CA SER A 231 -11.27 8.03 -2.80
C SER A 231 -12.22 8.77 -3.75
N GLU A 232 -13.51 8.45 -3.71
CA GLU A 232 -14.56 9.14 -4.48
C GLU A 232 -14.59 10.63 -4.15
N ARG A 233 -14.59 10.99 -2.85
CA ARG A 233 -14.65 12.39 -2.43
C ARG A 233 -13.44 13.19 -2.86
N ILE A 234 -12.23 12.62 -2.75
CA ILE A 234 -11.00 13.26 -3.20
C ILE A 234 -11.01 13.45 -4.71
N THR A 235 -11.38 12.43 -5.48
CA THR A 235 -11.44 12.50 -6.95
C THR A 235 -12.48 13.53 -7.41
N ASP A 236 -13.68 13.53 -6.83
CA ASP A 236 -14.74 14.48 -7.17
C ASP A 236 -14.33 15.92 -6.86
N LEU A 237 -13.73 16.16 -5.69
CA LEU A 237 -13.25 17.48 -5.31
C LEU A 237 -12.09 17.93 -6.20
N SER A 238 -11.16 17.02 -6.53
CA SER A 238 -10.04 17.28 -7.43
C SER A 238 -10.55 17.71 -8.82
N ALA A 239 -11.50 16.98 -9.40
CA ALA A 239 -12.10 17.35 -10.69
C ALA A 239 -12.74 18.75 -10.68
N LYS A 240 -13.42 19.11 -9.58
CA LYS A 240 -14.00 20.45 -9.41
C LYS A 240 -12.93 21.53 -9.27
N ILE A 241 -11.87 21.29 -8.50
CA ILE A 241 -10.77 22.25 -8.30
C ILE A 241 -10.01 22.50 -9.60
N GLN A 242 -9.76 21.46 -10.39
CA GLN A 242 -8.95 21.51 -11.61
C GLN A 242 -9.44 22.55 -12.64
N HIS A 243 -10.76 22.79 -12.68
CA HIS A 243 -11.41 23.75 -13.58
C HIS A 243 -11.94 25.00 -12.87
N SER A 244 -11.63 25.18 -11.59
CA SER A 244 -12.09 26.31 -10.79
C SER A 244 -11.18 27.54 -10.91
N ALA A 245 -11.70 28.71 -10.51
CA ALA A 245 -10.93 29.94 -10.39
C ALA A 245 -9.83 29.90 -9.31
N LEU A 246 -9.79 28.86 -8.45
CA LEU A 246 -8.71 28.68 -7.47
C LEU A 246 -7.35 28.52 -8.14
N TRP A 247 -7.33 28.02 -9.38
CA TRP A 247 -6.12 27.96 -10.19
C TRP A 247 -5.50 29.35 -10.41
N GLU A 248 -6.30 30.41 -10.50
CA GLU A 248 -5.80 31.76 -10.71
C GLU A 248 -5.17 32.36 -9.45
N ASN A 249 -5.40 31.77 -8.27
CA ASN A 249 -4.79 32.21 -7.02
C ASN A 249 -3.30 31.82 -6.99
N GLN A 250 -2.44 32.78 -7.32
CA GLN A 250 -0.99 32.58 -7.39
C GLN A 250 -0.37 32.20 -6.04
N ALA A 251 -0.82 32.79 -4.93
CA ALA A 251 -0.30 32.47 -3.60
C ALA A 251 -0.61 31.01 -3.23
N LEU A 252 -1.85 30.58 -3.47
CA LEU A 252 -2.27 29.20 -3.23
C LEU A 252 -1.51 28.22 -4.13
N ARG A 253 -1.37 28.49 -5.43
CA ARG A 253 -0.56 27.66 -6.34
C ARG A 253 0.89 27.55 -5.87
N GLN A 254 1.49 28.68 -5.50
CA GLN A 254 2.87 28.70 -5.02
C GLN A 254 3.04 27.82 -3.80
N LYS A 255 2.11 27.88 -2.83
CA LYS A 255 2.12 27.04 -1.64
C LYS A 255 1.97 25.55 -1.96
N ILE A 256 0.98 25.19 -2.78
CA ILE A 256 0.71 23.79 -3.15
C ILE A 256 1.88 23.18 -3.93
N PHE A 257 2.51 23.92 -4.84
CA PHE A 257 3.68 23.42 -5.58
C PHE A 257 4.94 23.32 -4.72
N ALA A 258 5.18 24.28 -3.81
CA ALA A 258 6.35 24.25 -2.93
C ALA A 258 6.33 23.01 -2.02
N ASP A 259 5.17 22.69 -1.44
CA ASP A 259 5.00 21.50 -0.62
C ASP A 259 4.73 20.22 -1.46
N GLY A 260 4.63 20.37 -2.78
CA GLY A 260 4.15 19.35 -3.70
C GLY A 260 5.29 18.56 -4.32
N PHE A 261 6.25 19.28 -4.88
CA PHE A 261 7.39 18.72 -5.60
C PHE A 261 8.49 18.24 -4.63
N PRO A 262 9.24 17.18 -4.99
CA PRO A 262 10.43 16.78 -4.26
C PRO A 262 11.46 17.93 -4.19
N GLU A 263 12.05 18.14 -3.03
CA GLU A 263 13.04 19.21 -2.78
C GLU A 263 14.30 18.98 -3.61
N ILE A 264 14.79 17.73 -3.68
CA ILE A 264 15.93 17.38 -4.54
C ILE A 264 15.68 17.73 -6.01
N LEU A 265 14.42 17.65 -6.49
CA LEU A 265 14.08 18.04 -7.85
C LEU A 265 14.14 19.57 -8.02
N LEU A 266 13.67 20.32 -7.03
CA LEU A 266 13.75 21.79 -7.00
C LEU A 266 15.18 22.32 -6.93
N GLN A 267 16.12 21.54 -6.37
CA GLN A 267 17.54 21.85 -6.37
C GLN A 267 18.19 21.68 -7.76
N LYS A 268 17.66 20.77 -8.59
CA LYS A 268 18.16 20.49 -9.95
C LYS A 268 17.51 21.40 -10.99
N VAL A 269 16.20 21.62 -10.88
CA VAL A 269 15.41 22.40 -11.84
C VAL A 269 14.62 23.44 -11.06
N SER A 270 14.80 24.72 -11.40
CA SER A 270 14.08 25.79 -10.73
C SER A 270 12.55 25.59 -10.86
N LYS A 271 11.79 26.06 -9.88
CA LYS A 271 10.33 25.95 -9.89
C LYS A 271 9.72 26.58 -11.14
N GLU A 272 10.25 27.73 -11.56
CA GLU A 272 9.80 28.46 -12.75
C GLU A 272 10.02 27.62 -14.00
N GLU A 273 11.17 26.97 -14.11
CA GLU A 273 11.52 26.10 -15.23
C GLU A 273 10.70 24.81 -15.22
N LEU A 274 10.47 24.19 -14.05
CA LEU A 274 9.56 23.06 -13.88
C LEU A 274 8.17 23.39 -14.41
N LEU A 275 7.60 24.52 -14.00
CA LEU A 275 6.27 24.94 -14.43
C LEU A 275 6.20 25.29 -15.93
N GLN A 276 7.32 25.63 -16.56
CA GLN A 276 7.41 25.81 -18.01
C GLN A 276 7.52 24.49 -18.78
N ARG A 277 8.24 23.50 -18.23
CA ARG A 277 8.42 22.17 -18.84
C ARG A 277 7.16 21.31 -18.72
N LEU A 278 6.46 21.41 -17.59
CA LEU A 278 5.27 20.60 -17.33
C LEU A 278 4.06 21.09 -18.13
N PRO A 279 3.28 20.19 -18.78
CA PRO A 279 2.02 20.56 -19.41
C PRO A 279 1.05 21.21 -18.41
N GLU A 280 0.30 22.24 -18.85
CA GLU A 280 -0.68 22.91 -17.96
C GLU A 280 -1.74 21.91 -17.44
N SER A 281 -2.15 20.96 -18.27
CA SER A 281 -3.08 19.89 -17.86
C SER A 281 -2.53 19.08 -16.68
N TYR A 282 -1.23 18.78 -16.69
CA TYR A 282 -0.54 18.07 -15.62
C TYR A 282 -0.47 18.92 -14.35
N THR A 283 0.00 20.17 -14.46
CA THR A 283 0.15 21.05 -13.28
C THR A 283 -1.19 21.41 -12.63
N ARG A 284 -2.27 21.55 -13.43
CA ARG A 284 -3.65 21.69 -12.92
C ARG A 284 -4.12 20.45 -12.17
N ALA A 285 -3.91 19.25 -12.73
CA ALA A 285 -4.29 17.99 -12.07
C ALA A 285 -3.48 17.77 -10.78
N PHE A 286 -2.19 18.07 -10.80
CA PHE A 286 -1.32 18.02 -9.63
C PHE A 286 -1.78 18.97 -8.53
N PHE A 287 -2.03 20.24 -8.88
CA PHE A 287 -2.57 21.23 -7.94
C PHE A 287 -3.89 20.77 -7.32
N ALA A 288 -4.82 20.30 -8.16
CA ALA A 288 -6.13 19.91 -7.72
C ALA A 288 -6.11 18.67 -6.81
N SER A 289 -5.33 17.63 -7.15
CA SER A 289 -5.21 16.42 -6.34
C SER A 289 -4.52 16.68 -5.00
N GLN A 290 -3.47 17.49 -4.97
CA GLN A 290 -2.81 17.88 -3.72
C GLN A 290 -3.73 18.69 -2.82
N LEU A 291 -4.48 19.64 -3.38
CA LEU A 291 -5.38 20.48 -2.60
C LEU A 291 -6.56 19.67 -2.05
N ALA A 292 -7.19 18.86 -2.89
CA ALA A 292 -8.33 18.01 -2.51
C ALA A 292 -7.95 17.00 -1.41
N SER A 293 -6.85 16.26 -1.60
CA SER A 293 -6.43 15.25 -0.63
C SER A 293 -6.05 15.87 0.72
N ARG A 294 -5.30 16.98 0.73
CA ARG A 294 -4.95 17.68 1.99
C ARG A 294 -6.19 18.15 2.73
N PHE A 295 -7.15 18.76 2.04
CA PHE A 295 -8.39 19.21 2.66
C PHE A 295 -9.16 18.04 3.29
N ILE A 296 -9.39 16.98 2.51
CA ILE A 296 -10.19 15.85 2.97
C ILE A 296 -9.50 15.08 4.11
N TYR A 297 -8.18 14.90 4.07
CA TYR A 297 -7.46 14.27 5.19
C TYR A 297 -7.49 15.13 6.46
N SER A 298 -7.41 16.45 6.34
CA SER A 298 -7.46 17.36 7.48
C SER A 298 -8.85 17.41 8.12
N VAL A 299 -9.91 17.57 7.32
CA VAL A 299 -11.26 17.85 7.82
C VAL A 299 -12.14 16.59 7.94
N GLY A 300 -11.84 15.54 7.16
CA GLY A 300 -12.62 14.31 7.11
C GLY A 300 -13.71 14.29 6.04
N LEU A 301 -14.47 13.19 6.00
CA LEU A 301 -15.52 12.93 5.01
C LEU A 301 -16.77 13.77 5.23
N GLY A 302 -17.03 14.14 6.49
CA GLY A 302 -18.18 14.96 6.89
C GLY A 302 -17.97 16.48 6.73
N ALA A 303 -16.89 16.91 6.08
CA ALA A 303 -16.50 18.31 5.99
C ALA A 303 -17.60 19.20 5.39
N PRO A 304 -18.13 20.19 6.13
CA PRO A 304 -19.02 21.21 5.57
C PRO A 304 -18.35 21.95 4.41
N GLU A 305 -19.14 22.39 3.44
CA GLU A 305 -18.64 23.14 2.28
C GLU A 305 -17.86 24.40 2.69
N PHE A 306 -18.27 25.05 3.78
CA PHE A 306 -17.60 26.23 4.31
C PHE A 306 -16.21 25.94 4.88
N SER A 307 -15.98 24.73 5.40
CA SER A 307 -14.66 24.35 5.93
C SER A 307 -13.58 24.33 4.84
N PHE A 308 -13.97 24.18 3.57
CA PHE A 308 -13.02 24.33 2.47
C PHE A 308 -12.48 25.75 2.38
N TYR A 309 -13.34 26.77 2.58
CA TYR A 309 -12.90 28.16 2.59
C TYR A 309 -11.94 28.45 3.75
N GLU A 310 -12.28 28.03 4.97
CA GLU A 310 -11.41 28.19 6.15
C GLU A 310 -10.05 27.50 5.96
N PHE A 311 -10.04 26.30 5.38
CA PHE A 311 -8.82 25.57 5.06
C PHE A 311 -7.94 26.31 4.04
N ILE A 312 -8.53 26.93 3.02
CA ILE A 312 -7.78 27.75 2.06
C ILE A 312 -7.17 28.97 2.74
N GLU A 313 -7.93 29.68 3.57
CA GLU A 313 -7.43 30.83 4.34
C GLU A 313 -6.27 30.41 5.24
N GLU A 314 -6.39 29.31 5.99
CA GLU A 314 -5.30 28.79 6.83
C GLU A 314 -4.03 28.46 6.03
N LEU A 315 -4.19 27.80 4.87
CA LEU A 315 -3.05 27.45 3.99
C LEU A 315 -2.28 28.66 3.47
N ILE A 316 -2.97 29.78 3.20
CA ILE A 316 -2.36 31.00 2.67
C ILE A 316 -1.94 32.00 3.76
N GLY A 317 -2.14 31.67 5.05
CA GLY A 317 -1.75 32.51 6.18
C GLY A 317 -2.81 33.55 6.58
N GLY A 318 -4.09 33.24 6.41
CA GLY A 318 -5.23 34.00 6.90
C GLY A 318 -5.35 33.92 8.43
N LYS A 319 -4.52 34.72 9.12
CA LYS A 319 -4.32 34.86 10.58
C LYS A 319 -3.50 33.79 11.28
#